data_AF-A0A917FJL6-F1
#
_entry.id   AF-A0A917FJL6-F1
#
_cell.length_a   1.000
_cell.length_b   1.000
_cell.length_c   1.000
_cell.angle_alpha   90.00
_cell.angle_beta   90.00
_cell.angle_gamma   90.00
#
_symmetry.space_group_name_H-M   'P 1'
#
loop_
_entity.id
_entity.type
_entity.pdbx_description
1 polymer ?
#
loop_
_entity_poly.entity_id
_entity_poly.type
_entity_poly.pdbx_seq_one_letter_code
_entity_poly.pdbx_strand_id
1 'polypeptide(L)'
;MRRTLVLLATAAALAAPLAPAQAQNAVATETFIKATPTDVLSYNLIGLKVTNPANESVGEIKDLILSQGQLAGYILSVGGFLGIGEHYVIVRPAAVKVAYSEADKKWSAVMSTTKEALKAAPEFKYDGRWKR
;
A
#
# COMPACT_ATOMS: atom_id res chain seq x y z
N MET A 1 -14.90 -24.50 -76.58
CA MET A 1 -15.62 -24.01 -75.38
C MET A 1 -15.45 -22.49 -75.37
N ARG A 2 -16.50 -21.67 -75.39
CA ARG A 2 -17.17 -21.39 -74.11
C ARG A 2 -17.19 -19.91 -73.64
N ARG A 3 -17.64 -18.94 -74.44
CA ARG A 3 -18.26 -17.64 -74.00
C ARG A 3 -17.37 -16.45 -73.59
N THR A 4 -17.47 -15.41 -74.41
CA THR A 4 -17.51 -13.98 -74.07
C THR A 4 -18.56 -13.66 -73.00
N LEU A 5 -18.30 -12.69 -72.10
CA LEU A 5 -19.10 -11.45 -71.94
C LEU A 5 -18.68 -10.61 -70.72
N VAL A 6 -18.77 -9.30 -70.97
CA VAL A 6 -18.60 -8.10 -70.13
C VAL A 6 -19.53 -8.08 -68.91
N LEU A 7 -19.05 -7.55 -67.78
CA LEU A 7 -19.85 -6.90 -66.72
C LEU A 7 -18.97 -5.81 -66.09
N LEU A 8 -19.22 -4.55 -66.43
CA LEU A 8 -20.02 -3.57 -65.68
C LEU A 8 -19.24 -2.88 -64.55
N ALA A 9 -18.88 -1.63 -64.84
CA ALA A 9 -18.63 -0.60 -63.84
C ALA A 9 -19.88 -0.37 -62.99
N THR A 10 -19.70 -0.32 -61.66
CA THR A 10 -20.15 0.72 -60.72
C THR A 10 -20.34 0.11 -59.32
N ALA A 11 -19.57 0.62 -58.36
CA ALA A 11 -19.95 0.65 -56.96
C ALA A 11 -19.40 1.95 -56.39
N ALA A 12 -20.25 2.98 -56.36
CA ALA A 12 -20.05 4.16 -55.55
C ALA A 12 -20.20 3.75 -54.09
N ALA A 13 -19.10 3.72 -53.34
CA ALA A 13 -19.14 3.63 -51.88
C ALA A 13 -18.98 5.05 -51.32
N LEU A 14 -20.00 5.48 -50.59
CA LEU A 14 -20.16 6.79 -49.97
C LEU A 14 -18.95 7.20 -49.13
N ALA A 15 -18.52 8.45 -49.28
CA ALA A 15 -17.73 9.14 -48.27
C ALA A 15 -18.62 9.38 -47.03
N ALA A 16 -18.24 8.80 -45.89
CA ALA A 16 -18.71 9.24 -44.59
C ALA A 16 -17.64 10.17 -43.97
N PRO A 17 -18.00 11.36 -43.44
CA PRO A 17 -17.06 12.21 -42.76
C PRO A 17 -16.66 11.60 -41.40
N LEU A 18 -15.37 11.69 -41.09
CA LEU A 18 -14.80 11.42 -39.77
C LEU A 18 -15.31 12.45 -38.75
N ALA A 19 -15.72 11.99 -37.57
CA ALA A 19 -15.69 12.81 -36.36
C ALA A 19 -15.22 11.95 -35.17
N PRO A 20 -14.35 12.50 -34.31
CA PRO A 20 -13.59 11.74 -33.32
C PRO A 20 -14.49 11.22 -32.21
N ALA A 21 -14.32 9.94 -31.85
CA ALA A 21 -14.80 9.42 -30.59
C ALA A 21 -14.24 10.31 -29.48
N GLN A 22 -15.14 11.06 -28.84
CA GLN A 22 -14.82 12.07 -27.86
C GLN A 22 -13.95 11.50 -26.75
N ALA A 23 -12.80 12.14 -26.56
CA ALA A 23 -11.94 11.99 -25.41
C ALA A 23 -12.74 12.36 -24.14
N GLN A 24 -13.36 11.36 -23.51
CA GLN A 24 -14.10 11.55 -22.25
C GLN A 24 -13.40 10.93 -21.03
N ASN A 25 -12.18 10.40 -21.16
CA ASN A 25 -11.51 9.71 -20.05
C ASN A 25 -10.29 10.44 -19.45
N ALA A 26 -10.00 11.68 -19.83
CA ALA A 26 -8.77 12.36 -19.40
C ALA A 26 -8.86 13.13 -18.07
N VAL A 27 -10.01 13.17 -17.39
CA VAL A 27 -10.19 13.94 -16.13
C VAL A 27 -10.29 13.04 -14.89
N ALA A 28 -10.47 11.73 -15.05
CA ALA A 28 -10.67 10.81 -13.93
C ALA A 28 -9.37 10.29 -13.28
N THR A 29 -8.20 10.63 -13.82
CA THR A 29 -6.93 9.96 -13.45
C THR A 29 -6.16 10.63 -12.32
N GLU A 30 -6.55 11.83 -11.88
CA GLU A 30 -5.86 12.59 -10.81
C GLU A 30 -6.49 12.37 -9.41
N THR A 31 -7.79 12.06 -9.35
CA THR A 31 -8.52 11.94 -8.07
C THR A 31 -8.57 10.51 -7.53
N PHE A 32 -8.47 9.52 -8.40
CA PHE A 32 -8.69 8.11 -8.05
C PHE A 32 -7.44 7.29 -8.31
N ILE A 33 -7.04 6.50 -7.31
CA ILE A 33 -5.97 5.51 -7.43
C ILE A 33 -6.55 4.10 -7.54
N LYS A 34 -5.79 3.20 -8.14
CA LYS A 34 -6.07 1.76 -8.11
C LYS A 34 -5.04 1.07 -7.23
N ALA A 35 -5.50 0.17 -6.36
CA ALA A 35 -4.60 -0.64 -5.54
C ALA A 35 -3.71 -1.51 -6.43
N THR A 36 -2.44 -1.59 -6.07
CA THR A 36 -1.42 -2.44 -6.67
C THR A 36 -1.05 -3.58 -5.71
N PRO A 37 -0.50 -4.70 -6.20
CA PRO A 37 -0.07 -5.81 -5.33
C PRO A 37 1.02 -5.43 -4.32
N THR A 38 1.72 -4.31 -4.54
CA THR A 38 2.74 -3.79 -3.61
C THR A 38 2.17 -2.89 -2.52
N ASP A 39 0.90 -2.52 -2.62
CA ASP A 39 0.26 -1.65 -1.62
C ASP A 39 -0.02 -2.43 -0.34
N VAL A 40 0.15 -1.76 0.80
CA VAL A 40 -0.13 -2.33 2.12
C VAL A 40 -1.24 -1.51 2.77
N LEU A 41 -2.33 -2.18 3.15
CA LEU A 41 -3.42 -1.52 3.86
C LEU A 41 -3.03 -1.31 5.33
N SER A 42 -3.47 -0.19 5.92
CA SER A 42 -3.25 0.09 7.34
C SER A 42 -3.79 -1.02 8.25
N TYR A 43 -4.92 -1.63 7.87
CA TYR A 43 -5.48 -2.80 8.56
C TYR A 43 -4.53 -4.01 8.62
N ASN A 44 -3.66 -4.17 7.62
CA ASN A 44 -2.66 -5.25 7.62
C ASN A 44 -1.42 -4.91 8.45
N LEU A 45 -1.19 -3.61 8.71
CA LEU A 45 -0.06 -3.12 9.51
C LEU A 45 -0.40 -3.03 10.98
N ILE A 46 -1.54 -2.44 11.34
CA ILE A 46 -1.94 -2.24 12.73
C ILE A 46 -2.25 -3.60 13.35
N GLY A 47 -1.62 -3.90 14.49
CA GLY A 47 -1.65 -5.21 15.14
C GLY A 47 -0.57 -6.18 14.63
N LEU A 48 0.21 -5.81 13.62
CA LEU A 48 1.26 -6.67 13.09
C LEU A 48 2.45 -6.74 14.05
N LYS A 49 2.80 -7.96 14.44
CA LYS A 49 3.94 -8.23 15.31
C LYS A 49 5.24 -8.00 14.54
N VAL A 50 6.15 -7.21 15.13
CA VAL A 50 7.48 -6.94 14.59
C VAL A 50 8.47 -7.89 15.23
N THR A 51 9.22 -8.63 14.40
CA THR A 51 10.27 -9.54 14.85
C THR A 51 11.66 -9.05 14.47
N ASN A 52 12.68 -9.57 15.15
CA ASN A 52 14.06 -9.41 14.75
C ASN A 52 14.52 -10.56 13.82
N PRO A 53 15.75 -10.53 13.28
CA PRO A 53 16.29 -11.62 12.46
C PRO A 53 16.41 -12.97 13.18
N ALA A 54 16.37 -13.00 14.51
CA ALA A 54 16.34 -14.22 15.32
C ALA A 54 14.92 -14.76 15.55
N ASN A 55 13.90 -14.21 14.86
CA ASN A 55 12.48 -14.52 15.02
C ASN A 55 11.88 -14.18 16.39
N GLU A 56 12.54 -13.31 17.16
CA GLU A 56 12.04 -12.85 18.44
C GLU A 56 11.13 -11.64 18.27
N SER A 57 10.01 -11.62 18.99
CA SER A 57 9.10 -10.48 18.99
C SER A 57 9.71 -9.29 19.73
N VAL A 58 9.94 -8.20 19.02
CA VAL A 58 10.46 -6.95 19.60
C VAL A 58 9.35 -5.94 19.92
N GLY A 59 8.21 -6.02 19.21
CA GLY A 59 7.05 -5.17 19.47
C GLY A 59 5.87 -5.46 18.54
N GLU A 60 4.92 -4.54 18.51
CA GLU A 60 3.72 -4.60 17.66
C GLU A 60 3.39 -3.21 17.10
N ILE A 61 3.04 -3.12 15.82
CA ILE A 61 2.61 -1.84 15.24
C ILE A 61 1.23 -1.47 15.80
N LYS A 62 1.13 -0.31 16.46
CA LYS A 62 -0.11 0.21 17.03
C LYS A 62 -0.73 1.34 16.24
N ASP A 63 0.08 2.12 15.52
CA ASP A 63 -0.41 3.23 14.68
C ASP A 63 0.58 3.62 13.60
N LEU A 64 0.11 4.49 12.70
CA LEU A 64 0.88 5.10 11.62
C LEU A 64 0.95 6.61 11.82
N ILE A 65 2.10 7.21 11.58
CA ILE A 65 2.27 8.67 11.55
C ILE A 65 2.29 9.10 10.10
N LEU A 66 1.35 9.97 9.73
CA LEU A 66 1.36 10.65 8.44
C LEU A 66 1.86 12.09 8.60
N SER A 67 2.78 12.51 7.74
CA SER A 67 3.25 13.88 7.63
C SER A 67 3.19 14.31 6.18
N GLN A 68 2.54 15.44 5.90
CA GLN A 68 2.41 15.98 4.53
C GLN A 68 1.85 14.95 3.53
N GLY A 69 0.90 14.12 3.97
CA GLY A 69 0.30 13.06 3.14
C GLY A 69 1.18 11.81 2.94
N GLN A 70 2.35 11.75 3.56
CA GLN A 70 3.28 10.62 3.45
C GLN A 70 3.45 9.89 4.79
N LEU A 71 3.74 8.59 4.72
CA LEU A 71 4.06 7.81 5.91
C LEU A 71 5.42 8.25 6.49
N ALA A 72 5.38 8.82 7.69
CA ALA A 72 6.56 9.33 8.40
C ALA A 72 7.07 8.37 9.48
N GLY A 73 6.22 7.48 10.00
CA GLY A 73 6.63 6.53 11.03
C GLY A 73 5.58 5.48 11.40
N TYR A 74 6.06 4.43 12.05
CA TYR A 74 5.24 3.45 12.75
C TYR A 74 5.35 3.68 14.25
N ILE A 75 4.22 3.67 14.95
CA ILE A 75 4.21 3.62 16.42
C ILE A 75 4.21 2.16 16.83
N LEU A 76 5.29 1.72 17.48
CA LEU A 76 5.42 0.36 17.99
C LEU A 76 5.16 0.35 19.49
N SER A 77 4.39 -0.62 19.99
CA SER A 77 4.39 -0.95 21.42
C SER A 77 5.46 -1.99 21.73
N VAL A 78 6.16 -1.78 22.84
CA VAL A 78 7.35 -2.52 23.24
C VAL A 78 7.14 -3.07 24.65
N GLY A 79 6.72 -4.33 24.73
CA GLY A 79 6.34 -4.92 26.02
C GLY A 79 4.97 -4.45 26.51
N GLY A 80 4.62 -4.87 27.73
CA GLY A 80 3.26 -4.76 28.26
C GLY A 80 2.38 -5.95 27.86
N PHE A 81 1.35 -6.24 28.66
CA PHE A 81 0.30 -7.22 28.36
C PHE A 81 -1.03 -6.46 28.40
N LEU A 82 -1.78 -6.50 27.29
CA LEU A 82 -3.11 -5.87 27.17
C LEU A 82 -3.16 -4.36 27.46
N GLY A 83 -2.14 -3.58 27.06
CA GLY A 83 -2.14 -2.12 27.23
C GLY A 83 -1.61 -1.61 28.57
N ILE A 84 -1.25 -2.51 29.49
CA ILE A 84 -0.64 -2.13 30.77
C ILE A 84 0.88 -2.22 30.64
N GLY A 85 1.57 -1.11 30.93
CA GLY A 85 3.04 -1.04 30.87
C GLY A 85 3.59 -1.11 29.44
N GLU A 86 2.80 -0.72 28.44
CA GLU A 86 3.30 -0.56 27.08
C GLU A 86 4.21 0.67 27.00
N HIS A 87 5.40 0.49 26.42
CA HIS A 87 6.27 1.60 26.02
C HIS A 87 6.07 1.82 24.52
N TYR A 88 5.63 3.00 24.10
CA TYR A 88 5.44 3.29 22.69
C TYR A 88 6.64 4.04 22.11
N VAL A 89 7.05 3.64 20.92
CA VAL A 89 8.17 4.27 20.22
C VAL A 89 7.84 4.49 18.77
N ILE A 90 8.33 5.61 18.24
CA ILE A 90 8.19 5.91 16.82
C ILE A 90 9.43 5.41 16.09
N VAL A 91 9.22 4.60 15.05
CA VAL A 91 10.30 4.13 14.17
C VAL A 91 10.07 4.61 12.74
N ARG A 92 11.17 4.85 12.02
CA ARG A 92 11.12 5.23 10.61
C ARG A 92 10.57 4.06 9.78
N PRO A 93 9.77 4.30 8.72
CA PRO A 93 9.23 3.23 7.89
C PRO A 93 10.32 2.34 7.28
N ALA A 94 11.45 2.95 6.87
CA ALA A 94 12.60 2.23 6.32
C ALA A 94 13.29 1.26 7.30
N ALA A 95 13.06 1.40 8.62
CA ALA A 95 13.60 0.47 9.61
C ALA A 95 12.80 -0.85 9.70
N VAL A 96 11.55 -0.85 9.23
CA VAL A 96 10.64 -1.99 9.30
C VAL A 96 10.41 -2.54 7.90
N LYS A 97 10.89 -3.75 7.65
CA LYS A 97 10.62 -4.49 6.41
C LYS A 97 9.28 -5.19 6.55
N VAL A 98 8.28 -4.71 5.84
CA VAL A 98 6.96 -5.34 5.76
C VAL A 98 6.90 -6.19 4.49
N ALA A 99 6.49 -7.44 4.61
CA ALA A 99 6.36 -8.36 3.48
C ALA A 99 5.15 -9.28 3.65
N TYR A 100 4.54 -9.64 2.53
CA TYR A 100 3.48 -10.63 2.45
C TYR A 100 4.06 -11.96 1.93
N SER A 101 3.79 -13.06 2.65
CA SER A 101 4.10 -14.42 2.20
C SER A 101 2.89 -14.98 1.45
N GLU A 102 3.03 -15.23 0.15
CA GLU A 102 1.99 -15.90 -0.66
C GLU A 102 1.76 -17.36 -0.24
N ALA A 103 2.82 -18.03 0.23
CA ALA A 103 2.74 -19.41 0.69
C ALA A 103 1.91 -19.53 1.98
N ASP A 104 2.15 -18.63 2.94
CA ASP A 104 1.50 -18.64 4.25
C ASP A 104 0.24 -17.75 4.31
N LYS A 105 -0.03 -17.01 3.23
CA LYS A 105 -1.07 -15.96 3.15
C LYS A 105 -1.05 -15.00 4.34
N LYS A 106 0.16 -14.59 4.76
CA LYS A 106 0.38 -13.84 5.99
C LYS A 106 1.34 -12.67 5.80
N TRP A 107 1.02 -11.55 6.45
CA TRP A 107 1.92 -10.42 6.60
C TRP A 107 2.99 -10.67 7.67
N SER A 108 4.17 -10.09 7.47
CA SER A 108 5.29 -10.13 8.40
C SER A 108 5.96 -8.76 8.45
N ALA A 109 6.49 -8.40 9.61
CA ALA A 109 7.27 -7.19 9.82
C ALA A 109 8.57 -7.55 10.53
N VAL A 110 9.71 -7.19 9.93
CA VAL A 110 11.04 -7.48 10.48
C VAL A 110 11.83 -6.19 10.65
N MET A 111 12.47 -6.02 11.80
CA MET A 111 13.36 -4.90 12.09
C MET A 111 14.62 -5.40 12.81
N SER A 112 15.79 -4.94 12.35
CA SER A 112 17.08 -5.29 12.95
C SER A 112 17.35 -4.48 14.22
N THR A 113 16.64 -4.80 15.30
CA THR A 113 16.80 -4.19 16.63
C THR A 113 16.48 -5.18 17.74
N THR A 114 16.63 -4.77 19.00
CA THR A 114 16.24 -5.54 20.19
C THR A 114 15.12 -4.84 20.96
N LYS A 115 14.40 -5.59 21.80
CA LYS A 115 13.35 -5.03 22.66
C LYS A 115 13.93 -4.00 23.64
N GLU A 116 15.14 -4.22 24.13
CA GLU A 116 15.83 -3.37 25.10
C GLU A 116 16.22 -2.03 24.46
N ALA A 117 16.73 -2.06 23.23
CA ALA A 117 17.05 -0.86 22.48
C ALA A 117 15.79 0.00 22.23
N LEU A 118 14.66 -0.64 21.94
CA LEU A 118 13.39 0.07 21.79
C LEU A 118 12.89 0.63 23.13
N LYS A 119 13.02 -0.08 24.25
CA LYS A 119 12.68 0.48 25.58
C LYS A 119 13.54 1.66 25.99
N ALA A 120 14.78 1.73 25.52
CA ALA A 120 15.68 2.86 25.77
C ALA A 120 15.43 4.06 24.85
N ALA A 121 14.67 3.88 23.77
CA ALA A 121 14.35 4.95 22.84
C ALA A 121 13.33 5.94 23.44
N PRO A 122 13.26 7.19 22.92
CA PRO A 122 12.30 8.18 23.38
C PRO A 122 10.87 7.65 23.33
N GLU A 123 10.18 7.77 24.47
CA GLU A 123 8.79 7.36 24.60
C GLU A 123 7.87 8.31 23.84
N PHE A 124 6.97 7.74 23.05
CA PHE A 124 5.80 8.44 22.54
C PHE A 124 4.62 8.25 23.49
N LYS A 125 3.89 9.33 23.76
CA LYS A 125 2.70 9.32 24.62
C LYS A 125 1.46 9.65 23.82
N TYR A 126 0.41 8.85 23.99
CA TYR A 126 -0.92 9.16 23.47
C TYR A 126 -1.60 10.19 24.38
N ASP A 127 -1.16 11.44 24.27
CA ASP A 127 -1.69 12.57 25.03
C ASP A 127 -2.13 13.72 24.12
N GLY A 128 -2.78 14.73 24.72
CA GLY A 128 -3.23 15.94 24.03
C GLY A 128 -4.03 15.64 22.77
N ARG A 129 -3.50 16.05 21.61
CA ARG A 129 -4.13 15.88 20.29
C ARG A 129 -4.11 14.44 19.77
N TRP A 130 -3.37 13.55 20.41
CA TRP A 130 -3.22 12.14 20.03
C TRP A 130 -3.88 11.19 21.02
N LYS A 131 -4.71 11.72 21.93
CA LYS A 131 -5.45 10.90 22.89
C LYS A 131 -6.38 9.92 22.16
N ARG A 132 -6.29 8.64 22.55
CA ARG A 132 -7.18 7.56 22.11
C ARG A 132 -8.37 7.39 23.04
#